data_AF-A0A846ELP7-F1
#
_entry.id   AF-A0A846ELP7-F1
#
_cell.length_a   1.000
_cell.length_b   1.000
_cell.length_c   1.000
_cell.angle_alpha   90.00
_cell.angle_beta   90.00
_cell.angle_gamma   90.00
#
_symmetry.space_group_name_H-M   'P 1'
#
loop_
_entity.id
_entity.type
_entity.pdbx_description
1 polymer ?
#
loop_
_entity_poly.entity_id
_entity_poly.type
_entity_poly.pdbx_seq_one_letter_code
_entity_poly.pdbx_strand_id
1 'polypeptide(L)'
;MKYFNSLSAILTGTVITSAIVVMQHPTLAMTGQEVNNIAREVTVLIHSINPGSGVVIAKDNNKYYVLTAKHVVANDDEYSIITADKKAHKVEYSKIRKLSGSDLAIVEFTSKEDYKVATLANSDNITEGNTVFVSGWPNPGTSIKTRIRQFTTGQVSARPDAPLAGGYQMVYSNVTRAGMSGGPVFDTNGRVVGIHGQAEGEEIHLEERKIQEQSGISPDLLTNAQRVGLNLGIPIKTFLNQAPQNGIYLGLKVENSPPADLASPYVASQPDERDKINNINDTLSTINQSINIMRGIRGLF
;
A
#
# COMPACT_ATOMS: atom_id res chain seq x y z
N MET A 1 -24.18 -77.67 7.08
CA MET A 1 -22.97 -77.66 6.22
C MET A 1 -22.85 -76.28 5.61
N LYS A 2 -21.63 -75.76 5.60
CA LYS A 2 -21.26 -74.38 5.25
C LYS A 2 -21.21 -74.15 3.73
N TYR A 3 -21.16 -72.86 3.38
CA TYR A 3 -20.54 -72.22 2.19
C TYR A 3 -21.46 -71.97 0.97
N PHE A 4 -21.47 -70.80 0.30
CA PHE A 4 -20.70 -69.55 0.39
C PHE A 4 -21.53 -68.39 -0.22
N ASN A 5 -21.25 -67.18 0.28
CA ASN A 5 -21.74 -65.89 -0.21
C ASN A 5 -21.25 -65.56 -1.64
N SER A 6 -22.11 -64.88 -2.42
CA SER A 6 -21.65 -63.87 -3.40
C SER A 6 -22.76 -62.85 -3.66
N LEU A 7 -22.69 -61.68 -2.99
CA LEU A 7 -23.40 -60.48 -3.44
C LEU A 7 -22.54 -59.79 -4.49
N SER A 8 -23.06 -59.64 -5.71
CA SER A 8 -22.52 -58.72 -6.71
C SER A 8 -22.86 -57.29 -6.29
N ALA A 9 -21.85 -56.53 -5.84
CA ALA A 9 -21.97 -55.09 -5.69
C ALA A 9 -21.84 -54.44 -7.07
N ILE A 10 -22.94 -53.95 -7.62
CA ILE A 10 -22.92 -53.06 -8.79
C ILE A 10 -22.56 -51.67 -8.28
N LEU A 11 -21.31 -51.26 -8.52
CA LEU A 11 -20.83 -49.91 -8.26
C LEU A 11 -21.23 -49.01 -9.45
N THR A 12 -22.44 -48.44 -9.43
CA THR A 12 -22.80 -47.38 -10.37
C THR A 12 -22.11 -46.09 -9.94
N GLY A 13 -20.91 -45.85 -10.47
CA GLY A 13 -20.20 -44.59 -10.31
C GLY A 13 -20.90 -43.49 -11.12
N THR A 14 -21.66 -42.63 -10.44
CA THR A 14 -22.03 -41.33 -11.01
C THR A 14 -20.83 -40.41 -10.90
N VAL A 15 -20.12 -40.22 -12.01
CA VAL A 15 -19.11 -39.17 -12.14
C VAL A 15 -19.86 -37.84 -12.13
N ILE A 16 -19.85 -37.14 -11.00
CA ILE A 16 -20.23 -35.73 -10.98
C ILE A 16 -19.05 -34.97 -11.59
N THR A 17 -19.05 -34.82 -12.91
CA THR A 17 -18.12 -33.89 -13.57
C THR A 17 -18.57 -32.49 -13.18
N SER A 18 -17.96 -31.93 -12.15
CA SER A 18 -18.06 -30.51 -11.85
C SER A 18 -17.45 -29.74 -13.02
N ALA A 19 -18.28 -29.32 -13.97
CA ALA A 19 -17.87 -28.39 -15.00
C ALA A 19 -17.58 -27.05 -14.31
N ILE A 20 -16.30 -26.75 -14.09
CA ILE A 20 -15.88 -25.41 -13.68
C ILE A 20 -16.05 -24.52 -14.90
N VAL A 21 -17.18 -23.81 -14.95
CA VAL A 21 -17.36 -22.74 -15.93
C VAL A 21 -16.56 -21.55 -15.44
N VAL A 22 -15.34 -21.38 -15.96
CA VAL A 22 -14.58 -20.15 -15.78
C VAL A 22 -15.20 -19.10 -16.71
N MET A 23 -16.14 -18.32 -16.20
CA MET A 23 -16.62 -17.13 -16.89
C MET A 23 -15.50 -16.08 -16.86
N GLN A 24 -14.70 -16.04 -17.93
CA GLN A 24 -13.89 -14.86 -18.22
C GLN A 24 -14.85 -13.77 -18.71
N HIS A 25 -15.34 -12.93 -17.80
CA HIS A 25 -15.90 -11.67 -18.23
C HIS A 25 -14.74 -10.83 -18.77
N PRO A 26 -14.79 -10.32 -20.02
CA PRO A 26 -13.82 -9.34 -20.46
C PRO A 26 -14.00 -8.12 -19.55
N THR A 27 -13.09 -7.95 -18.59
CA THR A 27 -13.01 -6.73 -17.81
C THR A 27 -12.68 -5.62 -18.79
N LEU A 28 -13.59 -4.65 -18.95
CA LEU A 28 -13.27 -3.44 -19.69
C LEU A 28 -12.02 -2.82 -19.06
N ALA A 29 -11.03 -2.53 -19.91
CA ALA A 29 -9.81 -1.87 -19.51
C ALA A 29 -10.14 -0.56 -18.77
N MET A 30 -9.51 -0.33 -17.62
CA MET A 30 -9.67 0.93 -16.90
C MET A 30 -8.83 2.02 -17.55
N THR A 31 -9.30 3.25 -17.44
CA THR A 31 -8.50 4.45 -17.71
C THR A 31 -7.60 4.74 -16.51
N GLY A 32 -6.47 5.43 -16.76
CA GLY A 32 -5.62 5.88 -15.66
C GLY A 32 -6.31 6.80 -14.64
N GLN A 33 -7.36 7.53 -15.06
CA GLN A 33 -8.17 8.35 -14.16
C GLN A 33 -9.03 7.51 -13.21
N GLU A 34 -9.58 6.40 -13.67
CA GLU A 34 -10.34 5.48 -12.81
C GLU A 34 -9.43 4.79 -11.80
N VAL A 35 -8.23 4.37 -12.22
CA VAL A 35 -7.19 3.88 -11.29
C VAL A 35 -6.84 4.94 -10.24
N ASN A 36 -6.66 6.20 -10.65
CA ASN A 36 -6.39 7.30 -9.74
C ASN A 36 -7.54 7.54 -8.74
N ASN A 37 -8.80 7.39 -9.18
CA ASN A 37 -9.95 7.49 -8.29
C ASN A 37 -9.97 6.38 -7.24
N ILE A 38 -9.62 5.13 -7.61
CA ILE A 38 -9.43 4.06 -6.62
C ILE A 38 -8.31 4.42 -5.66
N ALA A 39 -7.16 4.88 -6.19
CA ALA A 39 -5.99 5.23 -5.40
C ALA A 39 -6.28 6.29 -4.33
N ARG A 40 -7.11 7.31 -4.64
CA ARG A 40 -7.55 8.34 -3.68
C ARG A 40 -8.22 7.76 -2.44
N GLU A 41 -9.10 6.79 -2.63
CA GLU A 41 -9.97 6.27 -1.57
C GLU A 41 -9.21 5.34 -0.61
N VAL A 42 -8.11 4.72 -1.06
CA VAL A 42 -7.40 3.69 -0.30
C VAL A 42 -6.00 4.12 0.18
N THR A 43 -5.43 5.18 -0.38
CA THR A 43 -4.11 5.70 0.03
C THR A 43 -4.24 6.60 1.25
N VAL A 44 -3.52 6.29 2.32
CA VAL A 44 -3.53 7.09 3.56
C VAL A 44 -2.20 7.81 3.76
N LEU A 45 -2.23 8.93 4.48
CA LEU A 45 -1.04 9.57 5.04
C LEU A 45 -0.80 8.99 6.43
N ILE A 46 0.42 8.52 6.69
CA ILE A 46 0.89 8.15 8.02
C ILE A 46 1.63 9.37 8.56
N HIS A 47 0.98 10.11 9.46
CA HIS A 47 1.54 11.29 10.08
C HIS A 47 2.34 10.91 11.34
N SER A 48 3.51 11.53 11.49
CA SER A 48 4.49 11.35 12.57
C SER A 48 5.58 12.43 12.41
N ILE A 49 6.68 12.36 13.18
CA ILE A 49 7.86 13.21 12.99
C ILE A 49 8.46 13.04 11.58
N ASN A 50 8.45 11.80 11.08
CA ASN A 50 8.89 11.45 9.72
C ASN A 50 7.74 10.82 8.94
N PRO A 51 6.86 11.63 8.31
CA PRO A 51 5.65 11.13 7.68
C PRO A 51 5.93 10.22 6.48
N GLY A 52 5.04 9.26 6.28
CA GLY A 52 5.02 8.37 5.13
C GLY A 52 3.62 8.16 4.59
N SER A 53 3.47 7.15 3.74
CA SER A 53 2.20 6.77 3.13
C SER A 53 1.84 5.34 3.47
N GLY A 54 0.59 4.95 3.20
CA GLY A 54 0.11 3.59 3.38
C GLY A 54 -1.09 3.30 2.51
N VAL A 55 -1.55 2.04 2.52
CA VAL A 55 -2.77 1.63 1.84
C VAL A 55 -3.65 0.78 2.74
N VAL A 56 -4.96 1.05 2.76
CA VAL A 56 -5.94 0.24 3.49
C VAL A 56 -6.16 -1.10 2.77
N ILE A 57 -5.74 -2.22 3.37
CA ILE A 57 -5.76 -3.55 2.73
C ILE A 57 -6.78 -4.53 3.33
N ALA A 58 -7.31 -4.24 4.51
CA ALA A 58 -8.32 -5.07 5.15
C ALA A 58 -9.17 -4.25 6.14
N LYS A 59 -10.35 -4.79 6.42
CA LYS A 59 -11.27 -4.34 7.47
C LYS A 59 -11.81 -5.55 8.21
N ASP A 60 -11.83 -5.47 9.54
CA ASP A 60 -12.51 -6.40 10.43
C ASP A 60 -13.36 -5.59 11.41
N ASN A 61 -14.69 -5.65 11.25
CA ASN A 61 -15.63 -4.77 11.95
C ASN A 61 -15.22 -3.29 11.79
N ASN A 62 -14.93 -2.59 12.88
CA ASN A 62 -14.50 -1.18 12.87
C ASN A 62 -12.98 -1.01 12.80
N LYS A 63 -12.22 -2.11 12.73
CA LYS A 63 -10.77 -2.08 12.68
C LYS A 63 -10.29 -2.15 11.22
N TYR A 64 -9.47 -1.19 10.84
CA TYR A 64 -8.85 -1.13 9.52
C TYR A 64 -7.36 -1.43 9.63
N TYR A 65 -6.83 -2.07 8.59
CA TYR A 65 -5.43 -2.44 8.51
C TYR A 65 -4.77 -1.77 7.31
N VAL A 66 -3.71 -1.04 7.59
CA VAL A 66 -2.91 -0.30 6.62
C VAL A 66 -1.60 -1.04 6.41
N LEU A 67 -1.27 -1.36 5.16
CA LEU A 67 0.05 -1.83 4.76
C LEU A 67 0.92 -0.63 4.40
N THR A 68 2.16 -0.64 4.89
CA THR A 68 3.15 0.41 4.67
C THR A 68 4.57 -0.17 4.69
N ALA A 69 5.56 0.67 4.43
CA ALA A 69 6.96 0.32 4.60
C ALA A 69 7.35 0.34 6.09
N LYS A 70 8.18 -0.60 6.54
CA LYS A 70 8.57 -0.72 7.94
C LYS A 70 9.36 0.49 8.41
N HIS A 71 10.22 1.07 7.58
CA HIS A 71 10.99 2.25 7.94
C HIS A 71 10.12 3.48 8.25
N VAL A 72 8.91 3.58 7.69
CA VAL A 72 7.94 4.66 8.01
C VAL A 72 7.51 4.61 9.48
N VAL A 73 7.47 3.41 10.05
CA VAL A 73 6.99 3.14 11.41
C VAL A 73 8.07 2.51 12.30
N ALA A 74 9.34 2.79 12.02
CA ALA A 74 10.46 2.11 12.67
C ALA A 74 10.66 2.51 14.14
N ASN A 75 10.39 3.78 14.48
CA ASN A 75 10.69 4.37 15.78
C ASN A 75 9.44 4.49 16.64
N ASP A 76 9.62 4.54 17.95
CA ASP A 76 8.53 4.88 18.87
C ASP A 76 8.16 6.36 18.70
N ASP A 77 6.97 6.61 18.18
CA ASP A 77 6.47 7.95 17.82
C ASP A 77 4.93 7.98 17.91
N GLU A 78 4.38 9.18 17.95
CA GLU A 78 2.94 9.42 17.88
C GLU A 78 2.44 9.35 16.43
N TYR A 79 2.07 8.14 16.03
CA TYR A 79 1.50 7.89 14.72
C TYR A 79 0.00 8.23 14.65
N SER A 80 -0.40 8.83 13.53
CA SER A 80 -1.81 8.99 13.15
C SER A 80 -2.03 8.61 11.69
N ILE A 81 -3.14 7.94 11.40
CA ILE A 81 -3.58 7.67 10.02
C ILE A 81 -4.53 8.78 9.59
N ILE A 82 -4.24 9.43 8.47
CA ILE A 82 -5.13 10.40 7.84
C ILE A 82 -5.74 9.76 6.60
N THR A 83 -7.05 9.57 6.65
CA THR A 83 -7.85 8.89 5.62
C THR A 83 -8.31 9.86 4.52
N ALA A 84 -8.89 9.32 3.43
CA ALA A 84 -9.31 10.09 2.25
C ALA A 84 -10.33 11.21 2.56
N ASP A 85 -11.10 11.05 3.64
CA ASP A 85 -12.04 12.06 4.17
C ASP A 85 -11.36 13.12 5.07
N LYS A 86 -10.02 13.10 5.16
CA LYS A 86 -9.20 14.03 5.95
C LYS A 86 -9.48 13.95 7.46
N LYS A 87 -9.94 12.80 7.95
CA LYS A 87 -10.01 12.51 9.39
C LYS A 87 -8.72 11.85 9.85
N ALA A 88 -8.29 12.22 11.06
CA ALA A 88 -7.12 11.63 11.70
C ALA A 88 -7.54 10.57 12.72
N HIS A 89 -6.89 9.42 12.68
CA HIS A 89 -7.13 8.29 13.56
C HIS A 89 -5.85 7.95 14.31
N LYS A 90 -5.91 7.93 15.64
CA LYS A 90 -4.75 7.60 16.47
C LYS A 90 -4.32 6.15 16.27
N VAL A 91 -3.02 5.94 16.21
CA VAL A 91 -2.40 4.60 16.18
C VAL A 91 -1.78 4.31 17.53
N GLU A 92 -1.92 3.08 18.01
CA GLU A 92 -1.19 2.58 19.17
C GLU A 92 0.12 1.95 18.68
N TYR A 93 1.27 2.58 18.96
CA TYR A 93 2.58 2.12 18.47
C TYR A 93 2.87 0.65 18.82
N SER A 94 2.49 0.22 20.03
CA SER A 94 2.65 -1.16 20.49
C SER A 94 1.88 -2.21 19.68
N LYS A 95 0.90 -1.79 18.87
CA LYS A 95 0.10 -2.66 17.99
C LYS A 95 0.62 -2.70 16.55
N ILE A 96 1.64 -1.92 16.21
CA ILE A 96 2.26 -1.96 14.89
C ILE A 96 2.98 -3.31 14.71
N ARG A 97 2.63 -4.04 13.66
CA ARG A 97 3.24 -5.34 13.34
C ARG A 97 4.26 -5.16 12.23
N LYS A 98 5.54 -5.17 12.59
CA LYS A 98 6.67 -5.12 11.66
C LYS A 98 6.96 -6.54 11.17
N LEU A 99 6.85 -6.80 9.86
CA LEU A 99 7.01 -8.15 9.30
C LEU A 99 8.50 -8.56 9.32
N SER A 100 8.81 -9.77 9.78
CA SER A 100 10.17 -10.31 9.69
C SER A 100 10.54 -10.60 8.22
N GLY A 101 11.75 -10.22 7.80
CA GLY A 101 12.28 -10.58 6.47
C GLY A 101 11.90 -9.64 5.31
N SER A 102 11.22 -8.51 5.59
CA SER A 102 11.00 -7.45 4.60
C SER A 102 10.92 -6.08 5.26
N ASP A 103 10.95 -5.01 4.48
CA ASP A 103 10.68 -3.63 4.92
C ASP A 103 9.17 -3.34 4.87
N LEU A 104 8.33 -4.28 5.35
CA LEU A 104 6.87 -4.11 5.44
C LEU A 104 6.39 -4.06 6.90
N ALA A 105 5.32 -3.30 7.12
CA ALA A 105 4.62 -3.26 8.39
C ALA A 105 3.09 -3.11 8.20
N ILE A 106 2.33 -3.61 9.17
CA ILE A 106 0.90 -3.37 9.32
C ILE A 106 0.66 -2.41 10.47
N VAL A 107 -0.10 -1.36 10.16
CA VAL A 107 -0.63 -0.40 11.12
C VAL A 107 -2.14 -0.60 11.22
N GLU A 108 -2.70 -0.55 12.43
CA GLU A 108 -4.15 -0.62 12.63
C GLU A 108 -4.71 0.70 13.18
N PHE A 109 -5.93 1.03 12.76
CA PHE A 109 -6.72 2.09 13.35
C PHE A 109 -8.19 1.66 13.44
N THR A 110 -8.97 2.32 14.30
CA THR A 110 -10.39 2.02 14.48
C THR A 110 -11.24 3.20 14.03
N SER A 111 -12.27 2.95 13.23
CA SER A 111 -13.24 3.97 12.80
C SER A 111 -14.63 3.36 12.60
N LYS A 112 -15.67 4.16 12.84
CA LYS A 112 -17.06 3.82 12.47
C LYS A 112 -17.41 4.21 11.04
N GLU A 113 -16.57 5.04 10.41
CA GLU A 113 -16.70 5.42 9.01
C GLU A 113 -16.43 4.22 8.11
N ASP A 114 -17.02 4.21 6.92
CA ASP A 114 -16.77 3.18 5.92
C ASP A 114 -15.69 3.61 4.92
N TYR A 115 -14.48 3.08 5.08
CA TYR A 115 -13.36 3.34 4.18
C TYR A 115 -13.21 2.22 3.15
N LYS A 116 -12.84 2.59 1.92
CA LYS A 116 -12.57 1.62 0.87
C LYS A 116 -11.32 0.81 1.23
N VAL A 117 -11.39 -0.48 0.89
CA VAL A 117 -10.30 -1.44 1.06
C VAL A 117 -9.79 -1.80 -0.33
N ALA A 118 -8.48 -1.69 -0.53
CA ALA A 118 -7.83 -1.99 -1.79
C ALA A 118 -7.95 -3.48 -2.17
N THR A 119 -8.09 -3.74 -3.46
CA THR A 119 -7.87 -5.07 -4.02
C THR A 119 -6.36 -5.28 -4.20
N LEU A 120 -5.84 -6.39 -3.73
CA LEU A 120 -4.46 -6.82 -3.91
C LEU A 120 -4.36 -7.74 -5.12
N ALA A 121 -3.22 -7.73 -5.79
CA ALA A 121 -2.91 -8.69 -6.85
C ALA A 121 -1.57 -9.36 -6.60
N ASN A 122 -1.47 -10.64 -6.94
CA ASN A 122 -0.16 -11.29 -6.96
C ASN A 122 0.70 -10.63 -8.05
N SER A 123 1.82 -10.08 -7.62
CA SER A 123 2.78 -9.36 -8.45
C SER A 123 3.56 -10.23 -9.42
N ASP A 124 3.37 -11.56 -9.45
CA ASP A 124 4.05 -12.45 -10.41
C ASP A 124 3.72 -12.12 -11.86
N ASN A 125 2.52 -11.59 -12.12
CA ASN A 125 2.10 -11.17 -13.47
C ASN A 125 2.57 -9.76 -13.84
N ILE A 126 3.40 -9.12 -13.00
CA ILE A 126 3.92 -7.78 -13.22
C ILE A 126 5.41 -7.88 -13.60
N THR A 127 5.67 -7.63 -14.88
CA THR A 127 6.97 -7.75 -15.53
C THR A 127 7.39 -6.42 -16.16
N GLU A 128 8.62 -6.38 -16.68
CA GLU A 128 9.18 -5.23 -17.39
C GLU A 128 8.24 -4.74 -18.50
N GLY A 129 8.14 -3.42 -18.66
CA GLY A 129 7.24 -2.76 -19.60
C GLY A 129 5.80 -2.59 -19.11
N ASN A 130 5.35 -3.30 -18.08
CA ASN A 130 4.00 -3.07 -17.54
C ASN A 130 3.88 -1.67 -16.94
N THR A 131 2.78 -0.99 -17.28
CA THR A 131 2.45 0.31 -16.68
C THR A 131 2.06 0.12 -15.22
N VAL A 132 2.64 0.93 -14.36
CA VAL A 132 2.32 0.97 -12.92
C VAL A 132 2.13 2.40 -12.45
N PHE A 133 1.32 2.56 -11.42
CA PHE A 133 1.05 3.86 -10.81
C PHE A 133 1.48 3.87 -9.36
N VAL A 134 2.14 4.93 -8.91
CA VAL A 134 2.47 5.13 -7.49
C VAL A 134 1.57 6.22 -6.93
N SER A 135 0.92 5.91 -5.81
CA SER A 135 0.14 6.88 -5.04
C SER A 135 0.78 7.09 -3.68
N GLY A 136 0.95 8.35 -3.29
CA GLY A 136 1.49 8.66 -1.98
C GLY A 136 1.33 10.12 -1.62
N TRP A 137 1.71 10.45 -0.40
CA TRP A 137 1.69 11.80 0.13
C TRP A 137 3.15 12.27 0.26
N PRO A 138 3.69 13.12 -0.63
CA PRO A 138 5.01 13.72 -0.51
C PRO A 138 5.13 14.80 0.55
N ASN A 139 6.30 14.93 1.18
CA ASN A 139 6.58 15.95 2.17
C ASN A 139 6.40 17.35 1.55
N PRO A 140 5.78 18.30 2.28
CA PRO A 140 5.79 19.69 1.85
C PRO A 140 7.23 20.12 1.57
N GLY A 141 7.43 20.83 0.46
CA GLY A 141 8.71 21.43 0.12
C GLY A 141 8.81 22.86 0.64
N THR A 142 9.87 23.55 0.23
CA THR A 142 10.07 24.98 0.51
C THR A 142 9.00 25.85 -0.17
N SER A 143 8.68 25.57 -1.43
CA SER A 143 7.68 26.30 -2.21
C SER A 143 6.25 25.75 -2.04
N ILE A 144 6.10 24.44 -1.91
CA ILE A 144 4.79 23.78 -1.73
C ILE A 144 4.62 23.43 -0.25
N LYS A 145 3.98 24.33 0.50
CA LYS A 145 3.77 24.16 1.95
C LYS A 145 2.58 23.26 2.29
N THR A 146 1.65 23.07 1.35
CA THR A 146 0.47 22.23 1.52
C THR A 146 0.82 20.77 1.25
N ARG A 147 0.20 19.84 1.99
CA ARG A 147 0.30 18.42 1.67
C ARG A 147 -0.62 18.08 0.50
N ILE A 148 -0.05 17.61 -0.59
CA ILE A 148 -0.78 17.25 -1.80
C ILE A 148 -0.45 15.81 -2.18
N ARG A 149 -1.43 14.90 -2.23
CA ARG A 149 -1.24 13.54 -2.71
C ARG A 149 -0.75 13.58 -4.15
N GLN A 150 0.26 12.78 -4.45
CA GLN A 150 0.76 12.60 -5.81
C GLN A 150 0.38 11.21 -6.32
N PHE A 151 -0.02 11.17 -7.58
CA PHE A 151 -0.30 9.97 -8.34
C PHE A 151 0.52 10.04 -9.62
N THR A 152 1.54 9.19 -9.73
CA THR A 152 2.50 9.23 -10.84
C THR A 152 2.42 7.95 -11.64
N THR A 153 2.53 8.08 -12.96
CA THR A 153 2.57 6.97 -13.91
C THR A 153 4.01 6.65 -14.29
N GLY A 154 4.29 5.39 -14.56
CA GLY A 154 5.59 4.90 -15.02
C GLY A 154 5.47 3.46 -15.46
N GLN A 155 6.60 2.81 -15.70
CA GLN A 155 6.66 1.42 -16.13
C GLN A 155 7.68 0.66 -15.28
N VAL A 156 7.43 -0.63 -15.10
CA VAL A 156 8.43 -1.55 -14.55
C VAL A 156 9.62 -1.58 -15.49
N SER A 157 10.79 -1.18 -15.00
CA SER A 157 12.03 -1.13 -15.77
C SER A 157 12.91 -2.34 -15.54
N ALA A 158 12.84 -2.97 -14.37
CA ALA A 158 13.57 -4.19 -14.05
C ALA A 158 12.90 -4.99 -12.93
N ARG A 159 13.16 -6.30 -12.92
CA ARG A 159 12.82 -7.19 -11.82
C ARG A 159 14.00 -8.11 -11.47
N PRO A 160 14.71 -7.88 -10.35
CA PRO A 160 15.80 -8.75 -9.93
C PRO A 160 15.36 -10.20 -9.72
N ASP A 161 16.19 -11.17 -10.12
CA ASP A 161 15.92 -12.61 -9.97
C ASP A 161 15.69 -13.01 -8.50
N ALA A 162 16.44 -12.39 -7.58
CA ALA A 162 16.28 -12.52 -6.14
C ALA A 162 15.90 -11.17 -5.51
N PRO A 163 15.08 -11.14 -4.46
CA PRO A 163 14.79 -9.91 -3.73
C PRO A 163 16.07 -9.27 -3.18
N LEU A 164 16.18 -7.96 -3.32
CA LEU A 164 17.19 -7.14 -2.65
C LEU A 164 16.91 -7.08 -1.14
N ALA A 165 17.83 -6.49 -0.37
CA ALA A 165 17.66 -6.27 1.07
C ALA A 165 16.29 -5.63 1.36
N GLY A 166 15.58 -6.08 2.38
CA GLY A 166 14.23 -5.57 2.68
C GLY A 166 13.10 -6.10 1.78
N GLY A 167 13.40 -7.01 0.84
CA GLY A 167 12.39 -7.65 -0.01
C GLY A 167 12.00 -6.84 -1.25
N TYR A 168 12.79 -5.82 -1.60
CA TYR A 168 12.59 -5.04 -2.83
C TYR A 168 12.87 -5.90 -4.06
N GLN A 169 11.95 -5.90 -5.02
CA GLN A 169 12.09 -6.69 -6.25
C GLN A 169 11.39 -6.05 -7.45
N MET A 170 10.83 -4.86 -7.31
CA MET A 170 10.24 -4.11 -8.42
C MET A 170 11.05 -2.83 -8.61
N VAL A 171 11.52 -2.60 -9.83
CA VAL A 171 12.16 -1.34 -10.22
C VAL A 171 11.28 -0.66 -11.26
N TYR A 172 10.99 0.62 -11.10
CA TYR A 172 10.12 1.36 -12.01
C TYR A 172 10.49 2.83 -12.16
N SER A 173 10.06 3.43 -13.27
CA SER A 173 10.41 4.80 -13.71
C SER A 173 9.53 5.92 -13.15
N ASN A 174 8.55 5.60 -12.29
CA ASN A 174 7.65 6.60 -11.72
C ASN A 174 8.44 7.70 -10.99
N VAL A 175 8.04 8.96 -11.13
CA VAL A 175 8.59 10.04 -10.30
C VAL A 175 8.00 9.95 -8.89
N THR A 176 8.83 10.00 -7.86
CA THR A 176 8.43 9.93 -6.45
C THR A 176 9.18 10.97 -5.62
N ARG A 177 8.69 11.23 -4.41
CA ARG A 177 9.27 12.21 -3.48
C ARG A 177 9.23 11.66 -2.06
N ALA A 178 10.13 12.14 -1.21
CA ALA A 178 10.16 11.81 0.21
C ALA A 178 8.77 11.95 0.84
N GLY A 179 8.36 10.97 1.65
CA GLY A 179 7.01 10.86 2.24
C GLY A 179 6.05 9.94 1.45
N MET A 180 6.34 9.65 0.17
CA MET A 180 5.54 8.67 -0.59
C MET A 180 5.85 7.22 -0.19
N SER A 181 6.96 6.95 0.47
CA SER A 181 7.34 5.62 0.94
C SER A 181 6.24 5.00 1.81
N GLY A 182 5.99 3.71 1.61
CA GLY A 182 4.86 2.97 2.15
C GLY A 182 3.57 3.07 1.32
N GLY A 183 3.52 3.96 0.32
CA GLY A 183 2.37 4.11 -0.57
C GLY A 183 2.15 2.92 -1.51
N PRO A 184 0.92 2.70 -1.99
CA PRO A 184 0.62 1.61 -2.92
C PRO A 184 1.16 1.87 -4.33
N VAL A 185 1.64 0.79 -4.94
CA VAL A 185 1.90 0.66 -6.38
C VAL A 185 0.75 -0.11 -7.02
N PHE A 186 0.05 0.50 -7.96
CA PHE A 186 -1.11 -0.07 -8.65
C PHE A 186 -0.76 -0.57 -10.04
N ASP A 187 -1.43 -1.64 -10.46
CA ASP A 187 -1.54 -2.01 -11.86
C ASP A 187 -2.64 -1.22 -12.58
N THR A 188 -2.82 -1.53 -13.87
CA THR A 188 -3.79 -0.92 -14.77
C THR A 188 -5.25 -1.26 -14.44
N ASN A 189 -5.50 -2.26 -13.60
CA ASN A 189 -6.83 -2.62 -13.10
C ASN A 189 -7.11 -2.01 -11.70
N GLY A 190 -6.24 -1.11 -11.22
CA GLY A 190 -6.39 -0.47 -9.92
C GLY A 190 -6.18 -1.39 -8.73
N ARG A 191 -5.48 -2.51 -8.93
CA ARG A 191 -5.10 -3.44 -7.86
C ARG A 191 -3.70 -3.12 -7.37
N VAL A 192 -3.47 -3.25 -6.06
CA VAL A 192 -2.15 -3.03 -5.48
C VAL A 192 -1.27 -4.23 -5.79
N VAL A 193 -0.16 -3.98 -6.46
CA VAL A 193 0.84 -4.97 -6.86
C VAL A 193 2.17 -4.79 -6.15
N GLY A 194 2.40 -3.63 -5.51
CA GLY A 194 3.57 -3.42 -4.66
C GLY A 194 3.35 -2.35 -3.61
N ILE A 195 4.31 -2.27 -2.69
CA ILE A 195 4.45 -1.15 -1.76
C ILE A 195 5.70 -0.39 -2.16
N HIS A 196 5.54 0.90 -2.46
CA HIS A 196 6.65 1.78 -2.76
C HIS A 196 7.51 1.95 -1.52
N GLY A 197 8.82 1.82 -1.64
CA GLY A 197 9.74 2.09 -0.54
C GLY A 197 10.72 3.20 -0.87
N GLN A 198 12.00 2.83 -1.03
CA GLN A 198 13.09 3.78 -1.25
C GLN A 198 13.28 4.10 -2.75
N ALA A 199 13.81 5.29 -3.02
CA ALA A 199 14.38 5.61 -4.32
C ALA A 199 15.78 4.98 -4.44
N GLU A 200 16.15 4.50 -5.63
CA GLU A 200 17.53 4.05 -5.90
C GLU A 200 18.49 5.22 -5.64
N GLY A 201 19.40 5.05 -4.67
CA GLY A 201 20.30 6.11 -4.21
C GLY A 201 20.05 6.66 -2.79
N GLU A 202 19.14 6.11 -1.99
CA GLU A 202 19.04 6.53 -0.57
C GLU A 202 20.13 5.92 0.34
N GLU A 203 20.75 4.79 -0.03
CA GLU A 203 21.88 4.21 0.73
C GLU A 203 23.16 5.05 0.64
N ILE A 204 23.48 5.62 -0.53
CA ILE A 204 24.61 6.57 -0.68
C ILE A 204 24.45 7.78 0.26
N HIS A 205 23.20 8.17 0.55
CA HIS A 205 22.90 9.25 1.49
C HIS A 205 23.20 8.91 2.97
N LEU A 206 23.22 7.65 3.40
CA LEU A 206 23.47 7.31 4.81
C LEU A 206 24.95 7.44 5.17
N GLU A 207 25.85 7.01 4.29
CA GLU A 207 27.29 7.17 4.45
C GLU A 207 27.73 8.62 4.16
N GLU A 208 27.14 9.27 3.16
CA GLU A 208 27.39 10.70 2.89
C GLU A 208 26.82 11.62 4.00
N ARG A 209 25.69 11.28 4.65
CA ARG A 209 25.18 12.03 5.81
C ARG A 209 26.14 11.99 7.01
N LYS A 210 26.78 10.85 7.28
CA LYS A 210 27.82 10.73 8.32
C LYS A 210 29.03 11.64 8.03
N ILE A 211 29.39 11.79 6.75
CA ILE A 211 30.47 12.68 6.30
C ILE A 211 30.01 14.16 6.31
N GLN A 212 28.74 14.44 5.99
CA GLN A 212 28.15 15.78 5.98
C GLN A 212 27.96 16.40 7.38
N GLU A 213 27.59 15.60 8.39
CA GLU A 213 27.53 16.05 9.80
C GLU A 213 28.90 16.55 10.30
N GLN A 214 29.99 16.08 9.68
CA GLN A 214 31.36 16.55 9.97
C GLN A 214 31.82 17.73 9.09
N SER A 215 31.14 18.03 7.97
CA SER A 215 31.66 18.91 6.92
C SER A 215 30.89 20.24 6.72
N GLY A 216 29.70 20.39 7.30
CA GLY A 216 28.97 21.68 7.33
C GLY A 216 28.38 22.17 5.99
N ILE A 217 28.21 21.29 5.00
CA ILE A 217 27.65 21.62 3.68
C ILE A 217 26.11 21.60 3.71
N SER A 218 25.47 22.60 3.09
CA SER A 218 24.00 22.75 3.09
C SER A 218 23.25 21.58 2.40
N PRO A 219 22.13 21.08 2.96
CA PRO A 219 21.45 19.84 2.53
C PRO A 219 20.86 19.82 1.10
N ASP A 220 20.71 20.98 0.46
CA ASP A 220 19.78 21.17 -0.66
C ASP A 220 20.39 20.91 -2.06
N LEU A 221 21.72 20.82 -2.16
CA LEU A 221 22.43 20.74 -3.45
C LEU A 221 22.80 19.31 -3.88
N LEU A 222 22.90 18.35 -2.95
CA LEU A 222 23.26 16.95 -3.23
C LEU A 222 22.04 16.02 -3.33
N THR A 223 20.96 16.32 -2.61
CA THR A 223 19.70 15.53 -2.58
C THR A 223 18.97 15.47 -3.93
N ASN A 224 19.19 16.45 -4.81
CA ASN A 224 18.48 16.56 -6.10
C ASN A 224 19.29 16.04 -7.30
N ALA A 225 20.61 15.85 -7.17
CA ALA A 225 21.50 15.53 -8.29
C ALA A 225 21.76 14.02 -8.50
N GLN A 226 21.54 13.18 -7.47
CA GLN A 226 21.89 11.74 -7.51
C GLN A 226 20.69 10.78 -7.42
N ARG A 227 19.45 11.28 -7.55
CA ARG A 227 18.26 10.43 -7.74
C ARG A 227 18.26 9.93 -9.18
N VAL A 228 19.05 8.90 -9.47
CA VAL A 228 19.08 8.30 -10.80
C VAL A 228 17.80 7.48 -10.99
N GLY A 229 16.72 8.16 -11.39
CA GLY A 229 15.60 7.71 -12.23
C GLY A 229 14.76 6.49 -11.85
N LEU A 230 15.13 5.69 -10.85
CA LEU A 230 14.56 4.38 -10.60
C LEU A 230 14.09 4.26 -9.14
N ASN A 231 12.89 3.74 -8.97
CA ASN A 231 12.24 3.57 -7.68
C ASN A 231 12.04 2.10 -7.37
N LEU A 232 12.23 1.75 -6.10
CA LEU A 232 12.12 0.37 -5.63
C LEU A 232 10.77 0.13 -4.95
N GLY A 233 10.19 -1.04 -5.23
CA GLY A 233 8.98 -1.53 -4.59
C GLY A 233 9.12 -2.96 -4.09
N ILE A 234 8.40 -3.25 -3.01
CA ILE A 234 8.26 -4.59 -2.45
C ILE A 234 7.00 -5.21 -3.09
N PRO A 235 7.12 -6.34 -3.80
CA PRO A 235 5.96 -7.01 -4.38
C PRO A 235 4.92 -7.38 -3.30
N ILE A 236 3.64 -7.23 -3.60
CA ILE A 236 2.56 -7.71 -2.72
C ILE A 236 2.63 -9.21 -2.47
N LYS A 237 3.18 -10.01 -3.40
CA LYS A 237 3.48 -11.42 -3.14
C LYS A 237 4.32 -11.64 -1.88
N THR A 238 5.28 -10.75 -1.60
CA THR A 238 6.09 -10.80 -0.38
C THR A 238 5.20 -10.71 0.86
N PHE A 239 4.26 -9.76 0.88
CA PHE A 239 3.27 -9.65 1.97
C PHE A 239 2.38 -10.88 2.08
N LEU A 240 1.81 -11.35 0.97
CA LEU A 240 0.90 -12.51 0.95
C LEU A 240 1.57 -13.78 1.51
N ASN A 241 2.87 -13.97 1.23
CA ASN A 241 3.64 -15.11 1.74
C ASN A 241 4.04 -14.94 3.22
N GLN A 242 4.43 -13.72 3.62
CA GLN A 242 4.96 -13.46 4.96
C GLN A 242 3.88 -13.24 6.02
N ALA A 243 2.70 -12.74 5.65
CA ALA A 243 1.64 -12.42 6.60
C ALA A 243 1.25 -13.62 7.48
N PRO A 244 0.93 -14.83 6.95
CA PRO A 244 0.63 -15.98 7.78
C PRO A 244 1.80 -16.42 8.68
N GLN A 245 3.03 -16.32 8.19
CA GLN A 245 4.24 -16.66 8.94
C GLN A 245 4.47 -15.71 10.12
N ASN A 246 3.96 -14.48 10.03
CA ASN A 246 3.98 -13.47 11.08
C ASN A 246 2.68 -13.47 11.93
N GLY A 247 1.85 -14.51 11.82
CA GLY A 247 0.59 -14.62 12.57
C GLY A 247 -0.49 -13.62 12.15
N ILE A 248 -0.41 -13.09 10.93
CA ILE A 248 -1.35 -12.11 10.37
C ILE A 248 -2.35 -12.84 9.48
N TYR A 249 -3.59 -12.94 9.95
CA TYR A 249 -4.71 -13.54 9.22
C TYR A 249 -5.79 -12.47 9.00
N LEU A 250 -5.88 -11.94 7.79
CA LEU A 250 -6.80 -10.86 7.42
C LEU A 250 -7.69 -11.30 6.25
N GLY A 251 -8.93 -10.80 6.22
CA GLY A 251 -9.82 -10.95 5.07
C GLY A 251 -9.36 -10.05 3.91
N LEU A 252 -8.39 -10.53 3.13
CA LEU A 252 -7.81 -9.79 2.00
C LEU A 252 -8.66 -9.98 0.73
N LYS A 253 -8.87 -8.89 -0.01
CA LYS A 253 -9.41 -8.95 -1.38
C LYS A 253 -8.25 -9.19 -2.33
N VAL A 254 -8.19 -10.38 -2.94
CA VAL A 254 -7.09 -10.74 -3.84
C VAL A 254 -7.63 -11.14 -5.21
N GLU A 255 -7.04 -10.60 -6.27
CA GLU A 255 -7.37 -10.94 -7.66
C GLU A 255 -6.08 -11.19 -8.45
N ASN A 256 -5.96 -12.37 -9.08
CA ASN A 256 -4.71 -12.84 -9.67
C ASN A 256 -4.74 -12.93 -11.21
N SER A 257 -5.71 -12.29 -11.87
CA SER A 257 -5.71 -12.20 -13.34
C SER A 257 -4.56 -11.28 -13.82
N PRO A 258 -3.98 -11.52 -15.00
CA PRO A 258 -3.04 -10.58 -15.60
C PRO A 258 -3.66 -9.17 -15.72
N PRO A 259 -2.89 -8.09 -15.56
CA PRO A 259 -3.39 -6.74 -15.79
C PRO A 259 -3.83 -6.58 -17.25
N ALA A 260 -4.95 -5.88 -17.49
CA ALA A 260 -5.35 -5.52 -18.85
C ALA A 260 -4.53 -4.33 -19.35
N ASP A 261 -4.45 -4.10 -20.66
CA ASP A 261 -3.92 -2.83 -21.16
C ASP A 261 -4.83 -1.68 -20.73
N LEU A 262 -4.27 -0.48 -20.52
CA LEU A 262 -5.08 0.69 -20.17
C LEU A 262 -5.99 1.09 -21.34
N ALA A 263 -7.23 1.48 -21.04
CA ALA A 263 -8.12 2.04 -22.05
C ALA A 263 -7.62 3.40 -22.55
N SER A 264 -6.99 4.18 -21.66
CA SER A 264 -6.31 5.43 -22.00
C SER A 264 -5.21 5.77 -20.97
N PRO A 265 -4.12 6.43 -21.39
CA PRO A 265 -3.09 6.90 -20.48
C PRO A 265 -3.66 7.84 -19.41
N TYR A 266 -3.05 7.85 -18.23
CA TYR A 266 -3.37 8.87 -17.23
C TYR A 266 -2.89 10.24 -17.73
N VAL A 267 -3.84 11.16 -17.90
CA VAL A 267 -3.57 12.59 -18.12
C VAL A 267 -4.22 13.34 -16.97
N ALA A 268 -3.41 13.97 -16.12
CA ALA A 268 -3.92 14.81 -15.05
C ALA A 268 -4.64 16.02 -15.68
N SER A 269 -5.96 16.04 -15.61
CA SER A 269 -6.77 17.09 -16.24
C SER A 269 -6.88 18.34 -15.37
N GLN A 270 -7.09 18.17 -14.05
CA GLN A 270 -7.19 19.27 -13.06
C GLN A 270 -6.80 18.80 -11.64
N PRO A 271 -6.35 19.73 -10.75
CA PRO A 271 -6.19 19.44 -9.33
C PRO A 271 -7.52 18.97 -8.69
N ASP A 272 -7.48 17.91 -7.89
CA ASP A 272 -8.65 17.40 -7.14
C ASP A 272 -8.51 17.81 -5.66
N GLU A 273 -9.57 18.36 -5.06
CA GLU A 273 -9.56 18.79 -3.66
C GLU A 273 -9.41 17.63 -2.67
N ARG A 274 -9.73 16.40 -3.06
CA ARG A 274 -9.47 15.19 -2.26
C ARG A 274 -7.98 14.92 -2.11
N ASP A 275 -7.16 15.42 -3.03
CA ASP A 275 -5.71 15.27 -2.98
C ASP A 275 -5.04 16.28 -2.04
N LYS A 276 -5.76 17.23 -1.42
CA LYS A 276 -5.17 18.30 -0.61
C LYS A 276 -5.52 18.21 0.87
N ILE A 277 -4.52 18.32 1.74
CA ILE A 277 -4.70 18.62 3.16
C ILE A 277 -4.18 20.04 3.39
N ASN A 278 -5.12 20.98 3.51
CA ASN A 278 -4.82 22.42 3.59
C ASN A 278 -4.14 22.79 4.93
N ASN A 279 -4.64 22.23 6.03
CA ASN A 279 -4.09 22.44 7.36
C ASN A 279 -4.06 21.10 8.12
N ILE A 280 -2.84 20.64 8.40
CA ILE A 280 -2.63 19.38 9.10
C ILE A 280 -3.10 19.47 10.56
N ASN A 281 -2.98 20.63 11.20
CA ASN A 281 -3.37 20.80 12.60
C ASN A 281 -4.89 20.70 12.77
N ASP A 282 -5.66 21.25 11.83
CA ASP A 282 -7.12 21.12 11.82
C ASP A 282 -7.53 19.65 11.65
N THR A 283 -6.82 18.92 10.78
CA THR A 283 -7.03 17.48 10.57
C THR A 283 -6.73 16.69 11.84
N LEU A 284 -5.62 16.96 12.53
CA LEU A 284 -5.24 16.30 13.78
C LEU A 284 -6.20 16.61 14.94
N SER A 285 -6.86 17.77 14.93
CA SER A 285 -7.85 18.14 15.95
C SER A 285 -9.05 17.19 16.00
N THR A 286 -9.35 16.48 14.90
CA THR A 286 -10.44 15.49 14.83
C THR A 286 -10.25 14.32 15.80
N ILE A 287 -8.99 14.00 16.15
CA ILE A 287 -8.67 12.99 17.17
C ILE A 287 -9.28 13.40 18.52
N ASN A 288 -9.11 14.66 18.91
CA ASN A 288 -9.57 15.16 20.21
C ASN A 288 -11.10 15.24 20.31
N GLN A 289 -11.78 15.57 19.21
CA GLN A 289 -13.25 15.57 19.17
C GLN A 289 -13.82 14.16 19.39
N SER A 290 -13.20 13.13 18.78
CA SER A 290 -13.63 11.74 18.97
C SER A 290 -13.46 11.24 20.41
N ILE A 291 -12.37 11.65 21.08
CA ILE A 291 -12.10 11.31 22.49
C ILE A 291 -13.09 12.01 23.43
N ASN A 292 -13.40 13.29 23.18
CA ASN A 292 -14.31 14.07 24.03
C ASN A 292 -15.76 13.57 23.93
N ILE A 293 -16.22 13.16 22.75
CA ILE A 293 -17.54 12.53 22.58
C ILE A 293 -17.60 11.21 23.37
N MET A 294 -16.56 10.39 23.31
CA MET A 294 -16.49 9.12 24.04
C MET A 294 -16.47 9.30 25.56
N ARG A 295 -15.79 10.33 26.08
CA ARG A 295 -15.80 10.66 27.52
C ARG A 295 -17.14 11.25 27.98
N GLY A 296 -17.78 12.09 27.17
CA GLY A 296 -19.10 12.65 27.46
C GLY A 296 -20.20 11.59 27.56
N ILE A 297 -20.17 10.58 26.69
CA ILE A 297 -21.12 9.45 26.75
C ILE A 297 -20.91 8.59 28.01
N ARG A 298 -19.66 8.35 28.43
CA ARG A 298 -19.37 7.60 29.67
C ARG A 298 -19.70 8.35 30.96
N GLY A 299 -19.89 9.67 30.92
CA GLY A 299 -20.33 10.46 32.08
C GLY A 299 -21.85 10.56 32.23
N LEU A 300 -22.61 9.98 31.29
CA LEU A 300 -24.08 9.98 31.26
C LEU A 300 -24.68 8.61 31.63
N PHE A 301 -23.86 7.61 31.92
CA PHE A 301 -24.21 6.29 32.45
C PHE A 301 -23.49 6.06 33.77
#